data_AF-A0A7S2ATW9-F1
#
_entry.id   AF-A0A7S2ATW9-F1
#
_cell.length_a   1.000
_cell.length_b   1.000
_cell.length_c   1.000
_cell.angle_alpha   90.00
_cell.angle_beta   90.00
_cell.angle_gamma   90.00
#
_symmetry.space_group_name_H-M   'P 1'
#
loop_
_entity.id
_entity.type
_entity.pdbx_description
1 polymer ?
#
loop_
_entity_poly.entity_id
_entity_poly.type
_entity_poly.pdbx_seq_one_letter_code
_entity_poly.pdbx_strand_id
1 'polypeptide(L)'
;VKKPDGTSDFDGWCWPGSSSYLDVTDAGVRSWWSDKFSLANYKGSTNSLHIWNDMNEPSVFNGPEITMQKDLKHKGNVEHRHLHNMYGYYYHLATRDGLAKRSVASQPKRPERPFVLSRAFFAGTQKVGPIWTGDNTADWNHLQVSVPMLLALSVTGLPWSGADVGGFFGNPDGQLLARWYQLGVYYPFFRGHAHLDTKRREPWLFGEPYTSNIRQAIRTRYTLLPYL
;
A
#
# COMPACT_ATOMS: atom_id res chain seq x y z
N VAL A 1 -0.66 -13.96 15.54
CA VAL A 1 -2.10 -14.12 15.86
C VAL A 1 -2.34 -15.57 16.27
N LYS A 2 -3.22 -15.81 17.24
CA LYS A 2 -3.46 -17.14 17.82
C LYS A 2 -4.83 -17.69 17.43
N LYS A 3 -4.98 -19.01 17.49
CA LYS A 3 -6.27 -19.72 17.38
C LYS A 3 -7.17 -19.39 18.58
N PRO A 4 -8.46 -19.80 18.56
CA PRO A 4 -9.40 -19.54 19.66
C PRO A 4 -8.96 -20.10 21.02
N ASP A 5 -8.08 -21.11 21.04
CA ASP A 5 -7.44 -21.65 22.25
C ASP A 5 -6.47 -20.67 22.94
N GLY A 6 -6.13 -19.55 22.27
CA GLY A 6 -5.25 -18.49 22.77
C GLY A 6 -3.76 -18.88 22.82
N THR A 7 -3.38 -20.09 22.42
CA THR A 7 -2.03 -20.63 22.61
C THR A 7 -1.38 -21.04 21.30
N SER A 8 -2.13 -21.74 20.43
CA SER A 8 -1.64 -22.21 19.14
C SER A 8 -1.57 -21.06 18.13
N ASP A 9 -0.51 -21.03 17.32
CA ASP A 9 -0.42 -20.06 16.22
C ASP A 9 -1.50 -20.31 15.17
N PHE A 10 -2.07 -19.22 14.68
CA PHE A 10 -2.97 -19.28 13.53
C PHE A 10 -2.15 -19.55 12.26
N ASP A 11 -2.61 -20.53 11.48
CA ASP A 11 -2.09 -20.87 10.16
C ASP A 11 -3.20 -20.65 9.13
N GLY A 12 -2.90 -19.86 8.11
CA GLY A 12 -3.77 -19.58 6.98
C GLY A 12 -2.98 -19.69 5.68
N TRP A 13 -3.65 -19.48 4.55
CA TRP A 13 -3.02 -19.53 3.23
C TRP A 13 -2.95 -18.14 2.63
N CYS A 14 -1.78 -17.80 2.08
CA CYS A 14 -1.58 -16.57 1.29
C CYS A 14 -0.58 -16.87 0.16
N TRP A 15 0.09 -15.84 -0.39
CA TRP A 15 1.05 -16.00 -1.48
C TRP A 15 2.12 -17.09 -1.26
N PRO A 16 2.70 -17.26 -0.05
CA PRO A 16 3.69 -18.32 0.21
C PRO A 16 3.07 -19.72 0.44
N GLY A 17 1.75 -19.88 0.34
CA GLY A 17 1.03 -21.05 0.84
C GLY A 17 0.74 -20.92 2.33
N SER A 18 0.93 -22.01 3.09
CA SER A 18 0.79 -22.02 4.56
C SER A 18 1.65 -20.93 5.20
N SER A 19 0.99 -20.09 6.00
CA SER A 19 1.55 -18.84 6.53
C SER A 19 0.96 -18.53 7.91
N SER A 20 1.82 -18.12 8.83
CA SER A 20 1.40 -17.48 10.08
C SER A 20 1.39 -15.96 9.95
N TYR A 21 0.57 -15.30 10.76
CA TYR A 21 0.36 -13.85 10.70
C TYR A 21 0.87 -13.17 11.96
N LEU A 22 1.70 -12.13 11.77
CA LEU A 22 2.23 -11.31 12.86
C LEU A 22 1.08 -10.63 13.62
N ASP A 23 1.08 -10.73 14.95
CA ASP A 23 0.13 -9.95 15.74
C ASP A 23 0.64 -8.51 15.93
N VAL A 24 0.46 -7.67 14.90
CA VAL A 24 0.90 -6.28 14.92
C VAL A 24 0.13 -5.39 15.91
N THR A 25 -0.91 -5.92 16.58
CA THR A 25 -1.57 -5.21 17.68
C THR A 25 -0.70 -5.24 18.96
N ASP A 26 0.20 -6.22 19.09
CA ASP A 26 1.22 -6.27 20.14
C ASP A 26 2.37 -5.28 19.84
N ALA A 27 2.63 -4.36 20.77
CA ALA A 27 3.74 -3.42 20.66
C ALA A 27 5.12 -4.10 20.57
N GLY A 28 5.29 -5.25 21.22
CA GLY A 28 6.53 -6.04 21.14
C GLY A 28 6.76 -6.59 19.73
N VAL A 29 5.71 -7.09 19.08
CA VAL A 29 5.77 -7.58 17.69
C VAL A 29 6.03 -6.42 16.73
N ARG A 30 5.42 -5.25 16.94
CA ARG A 30 5.72 -4.05 16.14
C ARG A 30 7.17 -3.63 16.28
N SER A 31 7.70 -3.58 17.50
CA SER A 31 9.11 -3.26 17.75
C SER A 31 10.04 -4.24 17.05
N TRP A 32 9.76 -5.54 17.18
CA TRP A 32 10.52 -6.59 16.50
C TRP A 32 10.47 -6.44 14.96
N TRP A 33 9.30 -6.11 14.40
CA TRP A 33 9.12 -5.88 12.96
C TRP A 33 9.93 -4.67 12.50
N SER A 34 9.85 -3.55 13.22
CA SER A 34 10.63 -2.34 12.95
C SER A 34 12.14 -2.64 12.89
N ASP A 35 12.64 -3.48 13.80
CA ASP A 35 14.05 -3.86 13.85
C ASP A 35 14.51 -4.65 12.62
N LYS A 36 13.61 -5.36 11.94
CA LYS A 36 13.93 -6.10 10.71
C LYS A 36 14.34 -5.19 9.56
N PHE A 37 13.96 -3.91 9.57
CA PHE A 37 14.33 -2.96 8.53
C PHE A 37 15.73 -2.38 8.68
N SER A 38 16.47 -2.65 9.75
CA SER A 38 17.87 -2.20 9.82
C SER A 38 18.67 -2.73 8.63
N LEU A 39 19.65 -1.95 8.13
CA LEU A 39 20.52 -2.39 7.03
C LEU A 39 21.31 -3.67 7.37
N ALA A 40 21.49 -3.95 8.66
CA ALA A 40 22.11 -5.17 9.14
C ALA A 40 21.19 -6.39 9.01
N ASN A 41 19.89 -6.26 9.27
CA ASN A 41 18.92 -7.36 9.19
C ASN A 41 18.38 -7.54 7.78
N TYR A 42 17.99 -6.46 7.11
CA TYR A 42 17.46 -6.51 5.75
C TYR A 42 18.59 -6.42 4.73
N LYS A 43 19.28 -7.55 4.53
CA LYS A 43 20.39 -7.66 3.58
C LYS A 43 19.93 -7.30 2.16
N GLY A 44 20.75 -6.49 1.48
CA GLY A 44 20.44 -5.96 0.15
C GLY A 44 19.62 -4.66 0.15
N SER A 45 19.06 -4.24 1.30
CA SER A 45 18.40 -2.94 1.40
C SER A 45 19.39 -1.78 1.45
N THR A 46 18.94 -0.61 0.99
CA THR A 46 19.67 0.65 0.99
C THR A 46 18.83 1.74 1.65
N ASN A 47 19.41 2.92 1.89
CA ASN A 47 18.64 4.05 2.39
C ASN A 47 17.54 4.50 1.41
N SER A 48 17.79 4.39 0.10
CA SER A 48 16.82 4.69 -0.95
C SER A 48 15.75 3.63 -1.17
N LEU A 49 15.84 2.46 -0.50
CA LEU A 49 14.82 1.42 -0.58
C LEU A 49 13.67 1.74 0.38
N HIS A 50 12.49 2.00 -0.19
CA HIS A 50 11.25 2.20 0.55
C HIS A 50 10.35 0.96 0.49
N ILE A 51 9.21 0.97 1.20
CA ILE A 51 8.42 -0.24 1.44
C ILE A 51 6.98 -0.08 0.95
N TRP A 52 6.41 -1.18 0.52
CA TRP A 52 4.99 -1.33 0.24
C TRP A 52 4.44 -2.44 1.14
N ASN A 53 3.41 -2.14 1.93
CA ASN A 53 2.63 -3.10 2.68
C ASN A 53 1.34 -3.39 1.91
N ASP A 54 1.24 -4.61 1.41
CA ASP A 54 0.06 -5.14 0.76
C ASP A 54 -0.52 -6.27 1.61
N MET A 55 -1.75 -6.68 1.29
CA MET A 55 -2.42 -7.84 1.93
C MET A 55 -2.65 -7.67 3.44
N ASN A 56 -2.66 -6.44 3.94
CA ASN A 56 -2.65 -6.13 5.36
C ASN A 56 -4.04 -5.86 5.96
N GLU A 57 -5.12 -6.28 5.31
CA GLU A 57 -6.47 -6.25 5.88
C GLU A 57 -6.62 -6.99 7.22
N PRO A 58 -6.11 -8.23 7.43
CA PRO A 58 -5.22 -9.08 6.61
C PRO A 58 -5.95 -9.98 5.60
N SER A 59 -5.33 -10.16 4.43
CA SER A 59 -5.84 -11.11 3.43
C SER A 59 -5.42 -12.55 3.76
N VAL A 60 -6.41 -13.44 3.82
CA VAL A 60 -6.25 -14.87 4.09
C VAL A 60 -7.05 -15.63 3.05
N PHE A 61 -6.39 -16.26 2.08
CA PHE A 61 -7.03 -16.85 0.89
C PHE A 61 -8.06 -17.93 1.21
N ASN A 62 -7.80 -18.71 2.26
CA ASN A 62 -8.71 -19.76 2.73
C ASN A 62 -9.55 -19.33 3.95
N GLY A 63 -9.57 -18.04 4.26
CA GLY A 63 -10.33 -17.47 5.37
C GLY A 63 -11.74 -17.02 4.95
N PRO A 64 -12.67 -16.84 5.91
CA PRO A 64 -13.98 -16.25 5.61
C PRO A 64 -13.80 -14.85 5.04
N GLU A 65 -14.52 -14.53 3.96
CA GLU A 65 -14.44 -13.22 3.29
C GLU A 65 -13.00 -12.83 2.88
N ILE A 66 -12.13 -13.83 2.65
CA ILE A 66 -10.70 -13.67 2.36
C ILE A 66 -9.96 -12.92 3.49
N THR A 67 -10.37 -13.13 4.74
CA THR A 67 -9.72 -12.57 5.92
C THR A 67 -9.72 -13.53 7.11
N MET A 68 -9.16 -13.09 8.24
CA MET A 68 -9.08 -13.86 9.48
C MET A 68 -10.46 -14.18 10.08
N GLN A 69 -10.59 -15.35 10.70
CA GLN A 69 -11.77 -15.69 11.49
C GLN A 69 -11.95 -14.71 12.67
N LYS A 70 -13.20 -14.41 13.02
CA LYS A 70 -13.57 -13.40 14.03
C LYS A 70 -13.09 -13.72 15.44
N ASP A 71 -12.98 -15.00 15.78
CA ASP A 71 -12.67 -15.53 17.11
C ASP A 71 -11.17 -15.82 17.32
N LEU A 72 -10.33 -15.57 16.32
CA LEU A 72 -8.87 -15.59 16.50
C LEU A 72 -8.46 -14.59 17.58
N LYS A 73 -7.42 -14.95 18.33
CA LYS A 73 -6.98 -14.17 19.50
C LYS A 73 -5.74 -13.34 19.17
N HIS A 74 -5.80 -12.07 19.55
CA HIS A 74 -4.70 -11.13 19.60
C HIS A 74 -4.18 -10.98 21.02
N LYS A 75 -3.13 -10.17 21.20
CA LYS A 75 -2.56 -9.81 22.49
C LYS A 75 -3.65 -9.45 23.51
N GLY A 76 -3.52 -10.01 24.71
CA GLY A 76 -4.49 -9.80 25.79
C GLY A 76 -5.79 -10.60 25.64
N ASN A 77 -5.79 -11.66 24.82
CA ASN A 77 -6.95 -12.51 24.55
C ASN A 77 -8.13 -11.77 23.90
N VAL A 78 -7.83 -10.68 23.17
CA VAL A 78 -8.83 -9.89 22.44
C VAL A 78 -9.13 -10.57 21.11
N GLU A 79 -10.41 -10.71 20.78
CA GLU A 79 -10.83 -11.32 19.51
C GLU A 79 -10.57 -10.40 18.32
N HIS A 80 -10.25 -11.02 17.17
CA HIS A 80 -10.01 -10.33 15.91
C HIS A 80 -11.16 -9.39 15.53
N ARG A 81 -12.42 -9.78 15.83
CA ARG A 81 -13.61 -8.94 15.57
C ARG A 81 -13.54 -7.52 16.16
N HIS A 82 -12.77 -7.32 17.23
CA HIS A 82 -12.64 -6.01 17.89
C HIS A 82 -11.53 -5.16 17.29
N LEU A 83 -10.58 -5.77 16.57
CA LEU A 83 -9.35 -5.13 16.11
C LEU A 83 -9.16 -5.18 14.59
N HIS A 84 -10.03 -5.89 13.86
CA HIS A 84 -9.91 -6.18 12.43
C HIS A 84 -9.47 -4.95 11.62
N ASN A 85 -10.24 -3.87 11.65
CA ASN A 85 -9.94 -2.66 10.86
C ASN A 85 -8.66 -1.93 11.29
N MET A 86 -8.18 -2.12 12.52
CA MET A 86 -6.93 -1.50 13.02
C MET A 86 -5.68 -2.31 12.65
N TYR A 87 -5.82 -3.56 12.23
CA TYR A 87 -4.70 -4.45 11.94
C TYR A 87 -3.80 -3.83 10.85
N GLY A 88 -4.39 -3.41 9.73
CA GLY A 88 -3.65 -2.77 8.63
C GLY A 88 -2.92 -1.50 9.05
N TYR A 89 -3.55 -0.66 9.87
CA TYR A 89 -2.94 0.55 10.42
C TYR A 89 -1.69 0.23 11.26
N TYR A 90 -1.76 -0.75 12.15
CA TYR A 90 -0.61 -1.11 12.99
C TYR A 90 0.53 -1.74 12.19
N TYR A 91 0.20 -2.50 11.14
CA TYR A 91 1.20 -3.03 10.22
C TYR A 91 1.95 -1.92 9.49
N HIS A 92 1.19 -0.95 8.96
CA HIS A 92 1.73 0.24 8.29
C HIS A 92 2.60 1.08 9.23
N LEU A 93 2.13 1.30 10.45
CA LEU A 93 2.84 2.05 11.50
C LEU A 93 4.18 1.39 11.85
N ALA A 94 4.18 0.07 12.09
CA ALA A 94 5.40 -0.66 12.43
C ALA A 94 6.43 -0.59 11.31
N THR A 95 6.01 -0.74 10.05
CA THR A 95 6.92 -0.60 8.90
C THR A 95 7.49 0.82 8.79
N ARG A 96 6.67 1.85 8.97
CA ARG A 96 7.12 3.26 8.98
C ARG A 96 8.18 3.49 10.05
N ASP A 97 7.92 2.97 11.26
CA ASP A 97 8.84 3.11 12.40
C ASP A 97 10.18 2.40 12.15
N GLY A 98 10.14 1.24 11.50
CA GLY A 98 11.35 0.54 11.05
C GLY A 98 12.21 1.39 10.11
N LEU A 99 11.60 2.03 9.11
CA LEU A 99 12.33 2.91 8.18
C LEU A 99 12.87 4.17 8.87
N ALA A 100 12.10 4.76 9.79
CA ALA A 100 12.55 5.91 10.56
C ALA A 100 13.77 5.54 11.43
N LYS A 101 13.68 4.41 12.15
CA LYS A 101 14.77 3.88 12.97
C LYS A 101 16.01 3.58 12.13
N ARG A 102 15.83 2.93 10.96
CA ARG A 102 16.90 2.66 10.00
C ARG A 102 17.62 3.95 9.60
N SER A 103 16.87 4.98 9.21
CA SER A 103 17.47 6.22 8.71
C SER A 103 18.17 7.03 9.80
N VAL A 104 17.62 7.08 11.02
CA VAL A 104 18.33 7.69 12.16
C VAL A 104 19.66 6.97 12.43
N ALA A 105 19.69 5.65 12.33
CA ALA A 105 20.90 4.87 12.54
C ALA A 105 21.92 4.98 11.39
N SER A 106 21.47 5.00 10.14
CA SER A 106 22.36 5.00 8.96
C SER A 106 22.74 6.39 8.46
N GLN A 107 21.93 7.42 8.75
CA GLN A 107 22.11 8.81 8.31
C GLN A 107 21.84 9.80 9.45
N PRO A 108 22.55 9.72 10.60
CA PRO A 108 22.21 10.48 11.81
C PRO A 108 22.25 12.01 11.63
N LYS A 109 23.04 12.51 10.68
CA LYS A 109 23.12 13.95 10.37
C LYS A 109 21.94 14.46 9.53
N ARG A 110 21.27 13.58 8.79
CA ARG A 110 20.13 13.92 7.93
C ARG A 110 19.21 12.71 7.79
N PRO A 111 18.45 12.35 8.85
CA PRO A 111 17.49 11.26 8.76
C PRO A 111 16.43 11.60 7.71
N GLU A 112 16.15 10.63 6.86
CA GLU A 112 15.14 10.69 5.80
C GLU A 112 13.75 10.34 6.37
N ARG A 113 12.73 10.97 5.79
CA ARG A 113 11.34 10.64 6.12
C ARG A 113 10.97 9.30 5.49
N PRO A 114 10.30 8.40 6.22
CA PRO A 114 9.79 7.15 5.66
C PRO A 114 8.80 7.38 4.52
N PHE A 115 8.85 6.49 3.54
CA PHE A 115 7.78 6.28 2.57
C PHE A 115 7.33 4.83 2.68
N VAL A 116 6.07 4.63 3.05
CA VAL A 116 5.46 3.30 3.10
C VAL A 116 4.06 3.40 2.49
N LEU A 117 3.80 2.67 1.41
CA LEU A 117 2.45 2.54 0.86
C LEU A 117 1.69 1.43 1.60
N SER A 118 0.40 1.62 1.89
CA SER A 118 -0.45 0.60 2.53
C SER A 118 -1.77 0.40 1.79
N ARG A 119 -2.31 -0.84 1.77
CA ARG A 119 -3.64 -1.12 1.20
C ARG A 119 -4.73 -0.88 2.22
N ALA A 120 -4.69 -1.62 3.32
CA ALA A 120 -5.61 -1.45 4.43
C ALA A 120 -5.23 -0.24 5.28
N PHE A 121 -6.22 0.39 5.90
CA PHE A 121 -6.04 1.59 6.70
C PHE A 121 -7.16 1.75 7.73
N PHE A 122 -6.91 2.62 8.70
CA PHE A 122 -7.89 3.09 9.67
C PHE A 122 -7.72 4.59 9.95
N ALA A 123 -8.61 5.17 10.76
CA ALA A 123 -8.45 6.55 11.23
C ALA A 123 -7.07 6.74 11.90
N GLY A 124 -6.32 7.75 11.46
CA GLY A 124 -4.94 8.01 11.90
C GLY A 124 -3.85 7.62 10.90
N THR A 125 -4.18 6.85 9.86
CA THR A 125 -3.21 6.41 8.82
C THR A 125 -2.54 7.57 8.08
N GLN A 126 -3.18 8.75 8.04
CA GLN A 126 -2.60 9.95 7.43
C GLN A 126 -1.32 10.45 8.10
N LYS A 127 -1.07 10.02 9.35
CA LYS A 127 0.20 10.29 10.07
C LYS A 127 1.29 9.27 9.75
N VAL A 128 0.97 8.26 8.94
CA VAL A 128 1.83 7.10 8.69
C VAL A 128 2.40 7.13 7.28
N GLY A 129 1.55 7.22 6.25
CA GLY A 129 1.98 7.23 4.86
C GLY A 129 0.82 7.17 3.86
N PRO A 130 1.11 7.04 2.56
CA PRO A 130 0.09 6.97 1.54
C PRO A 130 -0.69 5.65 1.53
N ILE A 131 -1.86 5.70 0.92
CA ILE A 131 -2.67 4.54 0.56
C ILE A 131 -3.02 4.55 -0.93
N TRP A 132 -3.54 3.44 -1.44
CA TRP A 132 -4.20 3.41 -2.74
C TRP A 132 -5.51 2.62 -2.68
N THR A 133 -6.34 2.80 -3.70
CA THR A 133 -7.70 2.24 -3.78
C THR A 133 -7.77 0.75 -4.10
N GLY A 134 -6.65 0.03 -4.06
CA GLY A 134 -6.60 -1.40 -4.34
C GLY A 134 -6.68 -1.75 -5.82
N ASP A 135 -7.12 -2.97 -6.08
CA ASP A 135 -7.07 -3.63 -7.38
C ASP A 135 -8.24 -3.19 -8.26
N ASN A 136 -8.08 -2.05 -8.94
CA ASN A 136 -9.06 -1.51 -9.89
C ASN A 136 -8.92 -2.13 -11.30
N THR A 137 -9.84 -1.80 -12.21
CA THR A 137 -9.89 -2.37 -13.57
C THR A 137 -9.52 -1.32 -14.61
N ALA A 138 -8.89 -1.76 -15.69
CA ALA A 138 -8.52 -0.96 -16.86
C ALA A 138 -9.73 -0.61 -17.73
N ASP A 139 -10.67 0.15 -17.17
CA ASP A 139 -11.86 0.66 -17.87
C ASP A 139 -12.19 2.11 -17.50
N TRP A 140 -13.05 2.74 -18.31
CA TRP A 140 -13.44 4.14 -18.14
C TRP A 140 -14.25 4.42 -16.88
N ASN A 141 -15.02 3.45 -16.38
CA ASN A 141 -15.81 3.61 -15.16
C ASN A 141 -14.89 3.63 -13.94
N HIS A 142 -13.84 2.80 -13.93
CA HIS A 142 -12.82 2.79 -12.89
C HIS A 142 -11.92 4.03 -12.94
N LEU A 143 -11.63 4.57 -14.13
CA LEU A 143 -11.04 5.90 -14.25
C LEU A 143 -11.95 6.96 -13.60
N GLN A 144 -13.24 6.97 -13.93
CA GLN A 144 -14.20 7.95 -13.42
C GLN A 144 -14.39 7.84 -11.90
N VAL A 145 -14.57 6.62 -11.36
CA VAL A 145 -14.85 6.39 -9.93
C VAL A 145 -13.65 6.66 -9.03
N SER A 146 -12.43 6.68 -9.58
CA SER A 146 -11.24 7.05 -8.81
C SER A 146 -11.34 8.45 -8.21
N VAL A 147 -11.96 9.41 -8.91
CA VAL A 147 -12.11 10.79 -8.43
C VAL A 147 -12.96 10.87 -7.16
N PRO A 148 -14.23 10.42 -7.13
CA PRO A 148 -15.04 10.47 -5.92
C PRO A 148 -14.44 9.62 -4.78
N MET A 149 -13.78 8.49 -5.06
CA MET A 149 -13.09 7.71 -4.03
C MET A 149 -11.97 8.51 -3.35
N LEU A 150 -11.10 9.15 -4.13
CA LEU A 150 -9.98 9.94 -3.60
C LEU A 150 -10.46 11.20 -2.89
N LEU A 151 -11.52 11.84 -3.38
CA LEU A 151 -12.14 12.98 -2.69
C LEU A 151 -12.76 12.55 -1.36
N ALA A 152 -13.45 11.41 -1.30
CA ALA A 152 -14.01 10.86 -0.06
C ALA A 152 -12.91 10.58 0.98
N LEU A 153 -11.79 9.99 0.55
CA LEU A 153 -10.62 9.78 1.41
C LEU A 153 -10.03 11.11 1.88
N SER A 154 -9.92 12.11 1.00
CA SER A 154 -9.38 13.42 1.34
C SER A 154 -10.22 14.14 2.40
N VAL A 155 -11.54 14.22 2.23
CA VAL A 155 -12.43 14.89 3.20
C VAL A 155 -12.50 14.16 4.55
N THR A 156 -12.21 12.85 4.57
CA THR A 156 -12.09 12.05 5.80
C THR A 156 -10.68 12.03 6.40
N GLY A 157 -9.76 12.84 5.84
CA GLY A 157 -8.45 13.07 6.43
C GLY A 157 -7.33 12.17 5.90
N LEU A 158 -7.54 11.43 4.81
CA LEU A 158 -6.53 10.61 4.09
C LEU A 158 -6.22 11.20 2.69
N PRO A 159 -5.69 12.45 2.62
CA PRO A 159 -5.45 13.11 1.35
C PRO A 159 -4.32 12.48 0.55
N TRP A 160 -3.37 11.79 1.18
CA TRP A 160 -2.26 11.13 0.48
C TRP A 160 -2.68 9.78 -0.10
N SER A 161 -3.60 9.81 -1.06
CA SER A 161 -4.21 8.63 -1.67
C SER A 161 -4.11 8.67 -3.20
N GLY A 162 -4.28 7.50 -3.83
CA GLY A 162 -4.20 7.33 -5.28
C GLY A 162 -4.95 6.11 -5.79
N ALA A 163 -5.06 6.01 -7.11
CA ALA A 163 -5.55 4.83 -7.81
C ALA A 163 -4.52 4.39 -8.84
N ASP A 164 -4.49 3.09 -9.16
CA ASP A 164 -3.52 2.57 -10.12
C ASP A 164 -3.80 3.12 -11.52
N VAL A 165 -2.83 3.86 -12.04
CA VAL A 165 -2.94 4.51 -13.35
C VAL A 165 -2.85 3.47 -14.45
N GLY A 166 -3.89 3.45 -15.29
CA GLY A 166 -4.14 2.42 -16.29
C GLY A 166 -5.04 1.28 -15.82
N GLY A 167 -5.34 1.18 -14.52
CA GLY A 167 -6.17 0.13 -13.92
C GLY A 167 -5.44 -1.20 -13.75
N PHE A 168 -5.45 -1.80 -12.57
CA PHE A 168 -4.68 -2.98 -12.21
C PHE A 168 -5.01 -4.21 -13.07
N PHE A 169 -6.30 -4.58 -13.17
CA PHE A 169 -6.77 -5.70 -14.00
C PHE A 169 -7.07 -5.27 -15.43
N GLY A 170 -6.75 -6.12 -16.41
CA GLY A 170 -7.07 -5.89 -17.82
C GLY A 170 -6.04 -5.03 -18.55
N ASN A 171 -6.31 -4.76 -19.84
CA ASN A 171 -5.37 -4.07 -20.73
C ASN A 171 -6.03 -2.79 -21.27
N PRO A 172 -5.64 -1.59 -20.79
CA PRO A 172 -6.18 -0.35 -21.34
C PRO A 172 -5.67 -0.16 -22.78
N ASP A 173 -6.47 0.46 -23.64
CA ASP A 173 -5.96 0.99 -24.90
C ASP A 173 -5.12 2.27 -24.68
N GLY A 174 -4.48 2.76 -25.74
CA GLY A 174 -3.64 3.96 -25.65
C GLY A 174 -4.40 5.21 -25.23
N GLN A 175 -5.68 5.31 -25.60
CA GLN A 175 -6.52 6.45 -25.27
C GLN A 175 -6.86 6.48 -23.78
N LEU A 176 -7.34 5.36 -23.24
CA LEU A 176 -7.64 5.20 -21.82
C LEU A 176 -6.39 5.40 -20.98
N LEU A 177 -5.25 4.80 -21.36
CA LEU A 177 -4.00 4.98 -20.62
C LEU A 177 -3.58 6.46 -20.62
N ALA A 178 -3.59 7.13 -21.78
CA ALA A 178 -3.25 8.55 -21.86
C ALA A 178 -4.19 9.42 -21.01
N ARG A 179 -5.51 9.16 -21.02
CA ARG A 179 -6.46 9.87 -20.15
C ARG A 179 -6.22 9.59 -18.68
N TRP A 180 -5.86 8.37 -18.32
CA TRP A 180 -5.54 8.03 -16.94
C TRP A 180 -4.28 8.74 -16.46
N TYR A 181 -3.24 8.87 -17.29
CA TYR A 181 -2.08 9.68 -16.94
C TYR A 181 -2.43 11.15 -16.75
N GLN A 182 -3.26 11.73 -17.64
CA GLN A 182 -3.72 13.11 -17.55
C GLN A 182 -4.51 13.39 -16.26
N LEU A 183 -5.32 12.43 -15.80
CA LEU A 183 -6.01 12.54 -14.51
C LEU A 183 -5.07 12.24 -13.32
N GLY A 184 -4.30 11.15 -13.43
CA GLY A 184 -3.50 10.59 -12.34
C GLY A 184 -2.34 11.48 -11.90
N VAL A 185 -1.85 12.39 -12.76
CA VAL A 185 -0.90 13.43 -12.35
C VAL A 185 -1.47 14.41 -11.32
N TYR A 186 -2.79 14.44 -11.13
CA TYR A 186 -3.44 15.21 -10.07
C TYR A 186 -3.75 14.38 -8.83
N TYR A 187 -3.48 13.07 -8.82
CA TYR A 187 -3.58 12.27 -7.59
C TYR A 187 -2.46 12.63 -6.63
N PRO A 188 -2.75 12.77 -5.32
CA PRO A 188 -1.71 12.99 -4.32
C PRO A 188 -0.66 11.86 -4.32
N PHE A 189 -1.10 10.60 -4.44
CA PHE A 189 -0.23 9.45 -4.74
C PHE A 189 -0.40 9.01 -6.20
N PHE A 190 0.67 9.12 -6.99
CA PHE A 190 0.65 8.86 -8.44
C PHE A 190 1.55 7.66 -8.78
N ARG A 191 0.94 6.53 -9.19
CA ARG A 191 1.61 5.26 -9.51
C ARG A 191 0.96 4.59 -10.72
N GLY A 192 1.75 4.13 -11.68
CA GLY A 192 1.33 3.11 -12.64
C GLY A 192 1.64 1.72 -12.08
N HIS A 193 0.65 0.82 -12.07
CA HIS A 193 0.78 -0.54 -11.56
C HIS A 193 -0.14 -1.48 -12.34
N ALA A 194 0.17 -2.78 -12.42
CA ALA A 194 -0.51 -3.73 -13.29
C ALA A 194 -0.51 -5.16 -12.74
N HIS A 195 -1.57 -5.90 -13.01
CA HIS A 195 -1.67 -7.32 -12.69
C HIS A 195 -0.70 -8.17 -13.54
N LEU A 196 -0.33 -9.33 -13.01
CA LEU A 196 0.63 -10.27 -13.61
C LEU A 196 0.29 -10.63 -15.07
N ASP A 197 -0.98 -10.88 -15.37
CA ASP A 197 -1.44 -11.34 -16.70
C ASP A 197 -1.60 -10.21 -17.73
N THR A 198 -1.25 -8.97 -17.38
CA THR A 198 -1.39 -7.83 -18.28
C THR A 198 -0.21 -7.73 -19.25
N LYS A 199 -0.45 -7.12 -20.41
CA LYS A 199 0.63 -6.73 -21.32
C LYS A 199 1.49 -5.64 -20.67
N ARG A 200 2.78 -5.63 -21.02
CA ARG A 200 3.67 -4.52 -20.69
C ARG A 200 3.08 -3.22 -21.21
N ARG A 201 3.12 -2.19 -20.37
CA ARG A 201 2.44 -0.91 -20.61
C ARG A 201 3.20 0.29 -20.05
N GLU A 202 4.52 0.18 -20.01
CA GLU A 202 5.35 1.35 -19.80
C GLU A 202 4.98 2.46 -20.79
N PRO A 203 4.97 3.75 -20.38
CA PRO A 203 4.37 4.84 -21.16
C PRO A 203 4.82 4.99 -22.61
N TRP A 204 6.02 4.52 -22.95
CA TRP A 204 6.60 4.61 -24.29
C TRP A 204 6.13 3.52 -25.27
N LEU A 205 5.37 2.52 -24.81
CA LEU A 205 4.97 1.35 -25.62
C LEU A 205 3.73 1.60 -26.51
N PHE A 206 2.99 2.68 -26.30
CA PHE A 206 1.71 2.92 -27.00
C PHE A 206 1.84 3.75 -28.28
N GLY A 207 3.03 4.23 -28.62
CA GLY A 207 3.27 5.05 -29.81
C GLY A 207 2.64 6.45 -29.73
N GLU A 208 2.80 7.21 -30.81
CA GLU A 208 2.18 8.53 -30.92
C GLU A 208 0.70 8.43 -31.32
N PRO A 209 -0.17 9.34 -30.85
CA PRO A 209 0.13 10.54 -30.06
C PRO A 209 0.18 10.30 -28.54
N TYR A 210 -0.01 9.05 -28.08
CA TYR A 210 -0.19 8.73 -26.67
C TYR A 210 1.07 8.94 -25.85
N THR A 211 2.24 8.54 -26.35
CA THR A 211 3.53 8.75 -25.70
C THR A 211 3.77 10.23 -25.42
N SER A 212 3.51 11.11 -26.40
CA SER A 212 3.66 12.56 -26.19
C SER A 212 2.64 13.13 -25.21
N ASN A 213 1.39 12.68 -25.26
CA ASN A 213 0.36 13.09 -24.30
C ASN A 213 0.71 12.69 -22.85
N ILE A 214 1.18 11.46 -22.65
CA ILE A 214 1.58 10.95 -21.33
C ILE A 214 2.83 11.72 -20.84
N ARG A 215 3.83 11.91 -21.71
CA ARG A 215 5.03 12.70 -21.39
C ARG A 215 4.67 14.11 -20.94
N GLN A 216 3.72 14.75 -21.63
CA GLN A 216 3.27 16.09 -21.28
C GLN A 216 2.57 16.11 -19.91
N ALA A 217 1.68 15.15 -19.64
CA ALA A 217 1.03 15.03 -18.34
C ALA A 217 2.05 14.86 -17.20
N ILE A 218 3.04 13.98 -17.37
CA ILE A 218 4.12 13.78 -16.39
C ILE A 218 4.92 15.07 -16.21
N ARG A 219 5.29 15.78 -17.29
CA ARG A 219 5.97 17.08 -17.17
C ARG A 219 5.16 18.08 -16.34
N THR A 220 3.84 18.15 -16.57
CA THR A 220 2.95 18.98 -15.75
C THR A 220 3.03 18.64 -14.27
N ARG A 221 3.02 17.35 -13.88
CA ARG A 221 3.25 16.94 -12.47
C ARG A 221 4.55 17.50 -11.94
N TYR A 222 5.64 17.30 -12.66
CA TYR A 222 6.98 17.72 -12.22
C TYR A 222 7.10 19.24 -12.10
N THR A 223 6.47 20.01 -12.99
CA THR A 223 6.38 21.47 -12.88
C THR A 223 5.60 21.90 -11.64
N LEU A 224 4.58 21.15 -11.24
CA LEU A 224 3.76 21.45 -10.06
C LEU A 224 4.35 20.93 -8.74
N LEU A 225 5.45 20.17 -8.74
CA LEU A 225 6.05 19.65 -7.49
C LEU A 225 6.36 20.71 -6.42
N PRO A 226 6.74 21.97 -6.73
CA PRO A 226 6.90 23.00 -5.71
C PRO A 226 5.59 23.45 -5.05
N TYR A 227 4.44 23.25 -5.71
CA TYR A 227 3.12 23.56 -5.19
C TYR A 227 2.51 22.41 -4.39
N LEU A 228 2.80 21.17 -4.80
CA LEU A 228 2.29 19.92 -4.22
C LEU A 228 3.03 19.52 -2.94
#